data_AF-A0A6P2HGS2-F1
#
_entry.id   AF-A0A6P2HGS2-F1
#
_cell.length_a   1.000
_cell.length_b   1.000
_cell.length_c   1.000
_cell.angle_alpha   90.00
_cell.angle_beta   90.00
_cell.angle_gamma   90.00
#
_symmetry.space_group_name_H-M   'P 1'
#
loop_
_entity.id
_entity.type
_entity.pdbx_description
1 polymer ?
#
loop_
_entity_poly.entity_id
_entity_poly.type
_entity_poly.pdbx_seq_one_letter_code
_entity_poly.pdbx_strand_id
1 'polypeptide(L)'
;MKAAIRPNHLRLVTEPDPTPGTLALTGTVELVELLGAEALVTLDWHGQPCAALVPAPMAPAPGAVVAFRFDEAALHLFDAGTERNVTLPDANPIAHAAPPAAATRTTPPAATGWSMSRS
;
A
#
# COMPACT_ATOMS: atom_id res chain seq x y z
N MET A 1 7.16 -13.96 9.78
CA MET A 1 6.63 -12.64 9.40
C MET A 1 6.65 -12.55 7.88
N LYS A 2 5.67 -11.91 7.25
CA LYS A 2 5.62 -11.65 5.80
C LYS A 2 5.55 -10.14 5.59
N ALA A 3 6.25 -9.62 4.59
CA ALA A 3 6.19 -8.21 4.21
C ALA A 3 5.57 -8.09 2.82
N ALA A 4 4.73 -7.08 2.62
CA ALA A 4 4.12 -6.80 1.33
C ALA A 4 4.12 -5.30 1.04
N ILE A 5 4.32 -4.98 -0.23
CA ILE A 5 4.21 -3.63 -0.75
C ILE A 5 3.31 -3.64 -1.98
N ARG A 6 2.58 -2.54 -2.19
CA ARG A 6 1.73 -2.38 -3.37
C ARG A 6 2.59 -2.03 -4.60
N PRO A 7 2.29 -2.57 -5.79
CA PRO A 7 3.08 -2.30 -7.00
C PRO A 7 3.26 -0.82 -7.34
N ASN A 8 2.24 0.01 -7.09
CA ASN A 8 2.24 1.45 -7.36
C ASN A 8 3.05 2.29 -6.35
N HIS A 9 3.55 1.67 -5.28
CA HIS A 9 4.48 2.29 -4.33
C HIS A 9 5.95 2.04 -4.70
N LEU A 10 6.22 1.13 -5.64
CA LEU A 10 7.56 0.95 -6.19
C LEU A 10 7.83 1.99 -7.27
N ARG A 11 8.90 2.76 -7.11
CA ARG A 11 9.37 3.77 -8.06
C ARG A 11 10.66 3.28 -8.70
N LEU A 12 10.73 3.28 -10.03
CA LEU A 12 11.97 2.94 -10.73
C LEU A 12 13.06 3.95 -10.32
N VAL A 13 14.24 3.45 -9.97
CA VAL A 13 15.41 4.28 -9.65
C VAL A 13 16.08 4.67 -10.96
N THR A 14 15.98 5.94 -11.33
CA THR A 14 16.71 6.52 -12.48
C THR A 14 17.98 7.25 -12.06
N GLU A 15 18.01 7.72 -10.81
CA GLU A 15 19.12 8.45 -10.20
C GLU A 15 19.24 8.09 -8.72
N PRO A 16 20.43 8.13 -8.12
CA PRO A 16 20.59 7.93 -6.69
C PRO A 16 19.95 9.07 -5.91
N ASP A 17 19.04 8.72 -5.00
CA ASP A 17 18.34 9.67 -4.13
C ASP A 17 18.62 9.30 -2.66
N PRO A 18 19.31 10.16 -1.89
CA PRO A 18 19.68 9.89 -0.50
C PRO A 18 18.57 10.20 0.51
N THR A 19 17.30 10.29 0.09
CA THR A 19 16.18 10.59 0.99
C THR A 19 16.10 9.57 2.15
N PRO A 20 16.14 10.02 3.42
CA PRO A 20 15.96 9.13 4.57
C PRO A 20 14.58 8.46 4.58
N GLY A 21 14.50 7.21 5.03
CA GLY A 21 13.24 6.45 5.11
C GLY A 21 12.80 5.79 3.81
N THR A 22 13.63 5.87 2.76
CA THR A 22 13.42 5.15 1.51
C THR A 22 14.25 3.87 1.49
N LEU A 23 13.63 2.76 1.13
CA LEU A 23 14.24 1.45 0.95
C LEU A 23 14.34 1.14 -0.55
N ALA A 24 15.23 0.22 -0.92
CA ALA A 24 15.40 -0.21 -2.29
C ALA A 24 15.42 -1.73 -2.41
N LEU A 25 14.87 -2.24 -3.51
CA LEU A 25 14.99 -3.63 -3.95
C LEU A 25 15.56 -3.65 -5.36
N THR A 26 16.40 -4.64 -5.66
CA THR A 26 16.97 -4.85 -7.00
C THR A 26 16.59 -6.23 -7.48
N GLY A 27 16.08 -6.34 -8.69
CA GLY A 27 15.64 -7.60 -9.26
C GLY A 27 15.75 -7.64 -10.78
N THR A 28 15.52 -8.82 -11.34
CA THR A 28 15.58 -9.06 -12.79
C THR A 28 14.18 -9.05 -13.36
N VAL A 29 13.92 -8.26 -14.40
CA VAL A 29 12.60 -8.19 -15.05
C VAL A 29 12.31 -9.52 -15.75
N GLU A 30 11.18 -10.14 -15.43
CA GLU A 30 10.74 -11.39 -16.05
C GLU A 30 9.63 -11.16 -17.08
N LEU A 31 8.70 -10.26 -16.78
CA LEU A 31 7.53 -9.98 -17.60
C LEU A 31 7.16 -8.51 -17.56
N VAL A 32 6.72 -7.98 -18.70
CA VAL A 32 6.17 -6.62 -18.83
C VAL A 32 4.82 -6.71 -19.52
N GLU A 33 3.78 -6.23 -18.85
CA GLU A 33 2.41 -6.16 -19.38
C GLU A 33 2.03 -4.70 -19.59
N LEU A 34 1.75 -4.30 -20.84
CA LEU A 34 1.33 -2.93 -21.16
C LEU A 34 -0.17 -2.78 -20.91
N LEU A 35 -0.53 -1.80 -20.07
CA LEU A 35 -1.91 -1.51 -19.65
C LEU A 35 -2.42 -0.17 -20.19
N GLY A 36 -1.85 0.29 -21.31
CA GLY A 36 -2.11 1.61 -21.89
C GLY A 36 -1.06 2.64 -21.44
N ALA A 37 -1.40 3.50 -20.48
CA ALA A 37 -0.50 4.53 -19.98
C ALA A 37 0.58 4.00 -19.02
N GLU A 38 0.30 2.86 -18.38
CA GLU A 38 1.18 2.20 -17.41
C GLU A 38 1.60 0.82 -17.93
N ALA A 39 2.64 0.26 -17.32
CA ALA A 39 3.08 -1.10 -17.50
C ALA A 39 3.21 -1.79 -16.13
N LEU A 40 2.67 -3.00 -16.02
CA LEU A 40 2.92 -3.88 -14.88
C LEU A 40 4.19 -4.68 -15.16
N VAL A 41 5.20 -4.49 -14.33
CA VAL A 41 6.52 -5.10 -14.45
C VAL A 41 6.64 -6.15 -13.37
N THR A 42 6.74 -7.42 -13.75
CA THR A 42 7.07 -8.51 -12.83
C THR A 42 8.58 -8.73 -12.86
N LEU A 43 9.19 -8.81 -11.68
CA LEU A 43 10.61 -9.05 -11.49
C LEU A 43 10.84 -10.21 -10.52
N ASP A 44 11.92 -10.95 -10.75
CA ASP A 44 12.48 -11.86 -9.76
C ASP A 44 13.29 -11.07 -8.74
N TRP A 45 12.91 -11.21 -7.47
CA TRP A 45 13.66 -10.71 -6.32
C TRP A 45 14.06 -11.90 -5.44
N HIS A 46 15.28 -12.40 -5.64
CA HIS A 46 15.82 -13.55 -4.89
C HIS A 46 14.93 -14.80 -4.97
N GLY A 47 14.41 -15.15 -6.15
CA GLY A 47 13.53 -16.29 -6.33
C GLY A 47 12.08 -16.05 -5.89
N GLN A 48 11.71 -14.79 -5.61
CA GLN A 48 10.34 -14.39 -5.28
C GLN A 48 9.82 -13.38 -6.30
N PRO A 49 8.62 -13.60 -6.88
CA PRO A 49 8.05 -12.65 -7.81
C PRO A 49 7.62 -11.38 -7.08
N CYS A 50 8.01 -10.24 -7.62
CA CYS A 50 7.58 -8.92 -7.18
C CYS A 50 7.03 -8.15 -8.37
N ALA A 51 6.00 -7.32 -8.16
CA ALA A 51 5.39 -6.54 -9.23
C ALA A 51 5.49 -5.05 -8.92
N ALA A 52 5.83 -4.26 -9.94
CA ALA A 52 5.85 -2.80 -9.90
C ALA A 52 4.97 -2.23 -11.01
N LEU A 53 4.30 -1.11 -10.75
CA LEU A 53 3.54 -0.37 -11.76
C LEU A 53 4.31 0.90 -12.12
N VAL A 54 4.67 1.03 -13.40
CA VAL A 54 5.47 2.15 -13.91
C VAL A 54 4.80 2.77 -15.14
N PRO A 55 5.11 4.03 -15.49
CA PRO A 55 4.70 4.59 -16.76
C PRO A 55 5.17 3.72 -17.93
N ALA A 56 4.29 3.43 -18.89
CA ALA A 56 4.59 2.54 -20.01
C ALA A 56 5.84 2.94 -20.81
N PRO A 57 6.12 4.24 -21.07
CA PRO A 57 7.35 4.67 -21.75
C PRO A 57 8.65 4.40 -20.97
N MET A 58 8.54 4.15 -19.66
CA MET A 58 9.65 3.85 -18.76
C MET A 58 9.77 2.36 -18.45
N ALA A 59 8.95 1.51 -19.08
CA ALA A 59 8.98 0.09 -18.85
C ALA A 59 10.37 -0.49 -19.22
N PRO A 60 11.06 -1.15 -18.27
CA PRO A 60 12.34 -1.79 -18.55
C PRO A 60 12.14 -3.01 -19.47
N ALA A 61 13.19 -3.41 -20.18
CA ALA A 61 13.14 -4.62 -21.00
C ALA A 61 13.15 -5.89 -20.11
N PRO A 62 12.46 -6.98 -20.51
CA PRO A 62 12.67 -8.29 -19.91
C PRO A 62 14.15 -8.69 -19.92
N GLY A 63 14.62 -9.30 -18.83
CA GLY A 63 16.02 -9.64 -18.57
C GLY A 63 16.87 -8.50 -18.02
N ALA A 64 16.36 -7.26 -17.97
CA ALA A 64 17.09 -6.15 -17.36
C ALA A 64 17.15 -6.30 -15.83
N VAL A 65 18.29 -5.93 -15.24
CA VAL A 65 18.41 -5.77 -13.78
C VAL A 65 18.05 -4.33 -13.45
N VAL A 66 17.05 -4.14 -12.59
CA VAL A 66 16.51 -2.84 -12.22
C VAL A 66 16.40 -2.69 -10.71
N ALA A 67 16.58 -1.46 -10.24
CA ALA A 67 16.34 -1.10 -8.85
C ALA A 67 15.02 -0.31 -8.73
N PHE A 68 14.21 -0.69 -7.74
CA PHE A 68 13.03 0.05 -7.33
C PHE A 68 13.24 0.59 -5.91
N ARG A 69 12.70 1.77 -5.66
CA ARG A 69 12.67 2.41 -4.35
C ARG A 69 11.24 2.58 -3.83
N PHE A 70 11.09 2.59 -2.52
CA PHE A 70 9.81 2.80 -1.86
C PHE A 70 9.98 3.32 -0.44
N ASP A 71 8.96 4.00 0.07
CA ASP A 71 8.95 4.50 1.44
C ASP A 71 8.67 3.38 2.44
N GLU A 72 9.41 3.32 3.54
CA GLU A 72 9.19 2.32 4.60
C GLU A 72 7.74 2.35 5.13
N ALA A 73 7.12 3.53 5.19
CA ALA A 73 5.74 3.72 5.61
C ALA A 73 4.70 3.05 4.69
N ALA A 74 5.08 2.67 3.46
CA ALA A 74 4.22 1.94 2.53
C ALA A 74 4.26 0.41 2.75
N LEU A 75 5.13 -0.08 3.63
CA LEU A 75 5.29 -1.49 3.89
C LEU A 75 4.18 -2.00 4.82
N HIS A 76 3.51 -3.06 4.40
CA HIS A 76 2.56 -3.78 5.25
C HIS A 76 3.20 -5.07 5.76
N LEU A 77 3.18 -5.26 7.07
CA LEU A 77 3.65 -6.49 7.69
C LEU A 77 2.48 -7.38 8.07
N PHE A 78 2.67 -8.68 7.89
CA PHE A 78 1.69 -9.69 8.25
C PHE A 78 2.35 -10.72 9.16
N ASP A 79 1.65 -11.08 10.22
CA ASP A 79 2.05 -12.21 11.04
C ASP A 79 1.92 -13.50 10.21
N ALA A 80 2.95 -14.34 10.24
CA ALA A 80 2.99 -15.51 9.35
C ALA A 80 2.10 -16.67 9.83
N GLY A 81 1.75 -16.70 11.12
CA GLY A 81 0.89 -17.74 11.68
C GLY A 81 -0.60 -17.40 11.57
N THR A 82 -0.94 -16.12 11.77
CA THR A 82 -2.33 -15.64 11.82
C THR A 82 -2.79 -14.92 10.55
N GLU A 83 -1.84 -14.58 9.66
CA GLU A 83 -2.06 -13.80 8.42
C GLU A 83 -2.67 -12.40 8.65
N ARG A 84 -2.72 -11.94 9.90
CA ARG A 84 -3.21 -10.62 10.25
C ARG A 84 -2.17 -9.55 9.97
N ASN A 85 -2.64 -8.39 9.52
CA ASN A 85 -1.81 -7.21 9.40
C ASN A 85 -1.30 -6.78 10.79
N VAL A 86 0.00 -6.56 10.88
CA VAL A 86 0.69 -6.05 12.06
C VAL A 86 0.99 -4.59 11.76
N THR A 87 0.33 -3.68 12.49
CA THR A 87 0.73 -2.27 12.48
C THR A 87 2.16 -2.22 13.01
N LEU A 88 3.09 -1.78 12.17
CA LEU A 88 4.40 -1.36 12.66
C LEU A 88 4.14 -0.26 13.70
N PRO A 89 4.69 -0.35 14.93
CA PRO A 89 4.52 0.73 15.89
C PRO A 89 4.97 2.03 15.23
N ASP A 90 4.11 3.05 15.31
CA ASP A 90 4.44 4.36 14.74
C ASP A 90 5.78 4.82 15.29
N ALA A 91 6.68 5.29 14.42
CA ALA A 91 7.80 6.12 14.85
C ALA A 91 7.32 7.47 15.46
N ASN A 92 6.01 7.73 15.39
CA ASN A 92 5.31 8.86 15.97
C ASN A 92 4.46 8.44 17.19
N PRO A 93 4.84 8.78 18.43
CA PRO A 93 4.21 8.25 19.66
C PRO A 93 2.75 8.70 19.89
N ILE A 94 2.17 9.53 19.04
CA ILE A 94 0.84 10.14 19.25
C ILE A 94 -0.29 9.28 18.62
N ALA A 95 0.00 8.39 17.68
CA ALA A 95 -1.02 7.59 17.00
C ALA A 95 -1.47 6.33 17.78
N HIS A 96 -0.82 6.02 18.91
CA HIS A 96 -1.22 4.93 19.81
C HIS A 96 -2.35 5.31 20.79
N ALA A 97 -3.16 6.31 20.45
CA ALA A 97 -4.41 6.54 21.18
C ALA A 97 -5.39 5.41 20.83
N ALA A 98 -5.80 4.65 21.86
CA ALA A 98 -6.78 3.58 21.74
C ALA A 98 -8.00 4.03 20.90
N PRO A 99 -8.59 3.13 20.08
CA PRO A 99 -9.78 3.47 19.32
C PRO A 99 -10.84 4.01 20.30
N PRO A 100 -11.53 5.12 19.98
CA PRO A 100 -12.64 5.58 20.80
C PRO A 100 -13.65 4.44 20.91
N ALA A 101 -14.09 4.16 22.14
CA ALA A 101 -15.10 3.15 22.43
C ALA A 101 -16.25 3.28 21.43
N ALA A 102 -16.61 2.16 20.81
CA ALA A 102 -17.66 2.07 19.80
C ALA A 102 -18.85 2.93 20.21
N ALA A 103 -19.12 3.98 19.43
CA ALA A 103 -20.28 4.82 19.62
C ALA A 103 -21.53 3.93 19.52
N THR A 104 -22.13 3.63 20.66
CA THR A 104 -23.44 2.99 20.72
C THR A 104 -24.40 3.87 19.94
N ARG A 105 -24.87 3.37 18.80
CA ARG A 105 -25.90 4.01 18.02
C ARG A 105 -27.18 3.96 18.84
N THR A 106 -27.45 5.01 19.61
CA THR A 106 -28.72 5.13 20.34
C THR A 106 -29.81 5.40 19.32
N THR A 107 -30.67 4.42 19.10
CA THR A 107 -31.88 4.55 18.27
C THR A 107 -32.78 5.62 18.91
N PRO A 108 -33.13 6.73 18.23
CA PRO A 108 -34.12 7.64 18.76
C PRO A 108 -35.50 6.95 18.81
N PRO A 109 -36.33 7.20 19.84
CA PRO A 109 -37.68 6.63 19.91
C PRO A 109 -38.54 7.17 18.77
N ALA A 110 -39.44 6.31 18.27
CA ALA A 110 -40.36 6.62 17.18
C ALA A 110 -41.18 7.88 17.51
N ALA A 111 -41.08 8.89 16.62
CA ALA A 111 -41.92 10.08 16.70
C ALA A 111 -43.38 9.69 16.51
N THR A 112 -44.15 9.75 17.60
CA THR A 112 -45.61 9.63 17.56
C THR A 112 -46.18 11.04 17.54
N GLY A 113 -46.88 11.40 16.46
CA GLY A 113 -47.75 12.58 16.44
C GLY A 113 -47.46 13.57 15.32
N TRP A 114 -47.87 13.25 14.09
CA TRP A 114 -48.19 14.28 13.11
C TRP A 114 -49.61 14.78 13.41
N SER A 115 -49.75 16.00 13.94
CA SER A 115 -51.05 16.68 14.05
C SER A 115 -51.10 17.85 13.07
N MET A 116 -52.01 17.77 12.10
CA MET A 116 -52.32 18.87 11.17
C MET A 116 -53.27 19.85 11.86
N SER A 117 -52.88 21.12 11.97
CA SER A 117 -53.84 22.21 12.14
C SER A 117 -53.66 23.23 11.02
N ARG A 118 -54.75 23.41 10.29
CA ARG A 118 -54.96 24.41 9.24
C ARG A 118 -55.22 25.78 9.88
N SER A 119 -54.77 26.84 9.23
CA SER A 119 -55.45 28.14 9.17
C SER A 119 -55.10 28.82 7.86
#